data_AF-A0A0F9BL96-F1
#
_entry.id   AF-A0A0F9BL96-F1
#
_cell.length_a   1.000
_cell.length_b   1.000
_cell.length_c   1.000
_cell.angle_alpha   90.00
_cell.angle_beta   90.00
_cell.angle_gamma   90.00
#
_symmetry.space_group_name_H-M   'P 1'
#
loop_
_entity.id
_entity.type
_entity.pdbx_description
1 polymer ?
#
loop_
_entity_poly.entity_id
_entity_poly.type
_entity_poly.pdbx_seq_one_letter_code
_entity_poly.pdbx_strand_id
1 'polypeptide(L)'
;MEKTCSKCGRNKPASEFYRNKGGRDGLRTDCKACVQERKKRMEIVRPPTDTIRTCTKCGQEKLIVEFPFSSIHSTGYRPHCLECKQDAGRKSQITRRKLLSKQPGYGRKENARLKKRFKTVKSMVQHLKESTPCRMCGGKFPYYCLDYHHLDSKSKKFSLHRIRSTSKTRALKEMEKCVVLCSCCHRLAEAEKRGDFHASKNTQKVRNRQIILQAKSVPCVDCGTMFPLPAMDFDHVRGEKLGCVSRLTARFGKTRLLEEMAKCDVVCANCHRIRT
;
A
#
# COMPACT_ATOMS: atom_id res chain seq x y z
N MET A 1 -6.46 -45.97 47.38
CA MET A 1 -7.70 -45.35 46.84
C MET A 1 -7.95 -45.87 45.44
N GLU A 2 -9.10 -46.52 45.24
CA GLU A 2 -9.58 -47.00 43.94
C GLU A 2 -10.68 -46.09 43.41
N LYS A 3 -10.76 -45.95 42.09
CA LYS A 3 -11.74 -45.13 41.39
C LYS A 3 -12.34 -45.91 40.22
N THR A 4 -13.65 -45.83 40.04
CA THR A 4 -14.35 -46.43 38.90
C THR A 4 -14.19 -45.57 37.66
N CYS A 5 -13.74 -46.17 36.56
CA CYS A 5 -13.63 -45.48 35.27
C CYS A 5 -15.00 -45.31 34.62
N SER A 6 -15.38 -44.08 34.26
CA SER A 6 -16.67 -43.78 33.61
C SER A 6 -16.81 -44.29 32.17
N LYS A 7 -15.74 -44.86 31.58
CA LYS A 7 -15.74 -45.37 30.20
C LYS A 7 -15.76 -46.89 30.11
N CYS A 8 -14.99 -47.60 30.94
CA CYS A 8 -14.95 -49.06 30.92
C CYS A 8 -15.60 -49.72 32.14
N GLY A 9 -16.11 -48.93 33.10
CA GLY A 9 -16.82 -49.42 34.29
C GLY A 9 -15.96 -50.13 35.33
N ARG A 10 -14.66 -50.35 35.06
CA ARG A 10 -13.76 -51.08 35.96
C ARG A 10 -13.22 -50.18 37.08
N ASN A 11 -13.12 -50.73 38.30
CA ASN A 11 -12.38 -50.13 39.41
C ASN A 11 -10.87 -50.25 39.13
N LYS A 12 -10.17 -49.12 39.27
CA LYS A 12 -8.72 -49.05 39.04
C LYS A 12 -8.07 -48.16 40.11
N PRO A 13 -6.78 -48.37 40.43
CA PRO A 13 -6.09 -47.51 41.38
C PRO A 13 -5.98 -46.08 40.85
N ALA A 14 -5.89 -45.09 41.75
CA ALA A 14 -5.76 -43.67 41.40
C ALA A 14 -4.60 -43.37 40.41
N SER A 15 -3.52 -44.18 40.43
CA SER A 15 -2.39 -44.09 39.50
C SER A 15 -2.76 -44.32 38.04
N GLU A 16 -3.87 -45.02 37.77
CA GLU A 16 -4.40 -45.30 36.43
C GLU A 16 -5.23 -44.15 35.84
N PHE A 17 -5.33 -43.01 36.53
CA PHE A 17 -6.04 -41.82 36.08
C PHE A 17 -5.07 -40.64 35.92
N TYR A 18 -5.35 -39.75 34.96
CA TYR A 18 -4.60 -38.49 34.85
C TYR A 18 -5.08 -37.49 35.90
N ARG A 19 -4.16 -36.68 36.44
CA ARG A 19 -4.50 -35.57 37.35
C ARG A 19 -5.34 -34.54 36.62
N ASN A 20 -6.38 -34.05 37.29
CA ASN A 20 -7.25 -32.97 36.81
C ASN A 20 -7.57 -32.01 37.96
N LYS A 21 -6.97 -30.81 37.93
CA LYS A 21 -7.13 -29.80 38.98
C LYS A 21 -8.59 -29.35 39.18
N GLY A 22 -9.44 -29.47 38.16
CA GLY A 22 -10.87 -29.11 38.25
C GLY A 22 -11.79 -30.28 38.65
N GLY A 23 -11.25 -31.48 38.90
CA GLY A 23 -12.04 -32.64 39.30
C GLY A 23 -12.27 -32.70 40.81
N ARG A 24 -13.43 -33.20 41.24
CA ARG A 24 -13.83 -33.30 42.66
C ARG A 24 -12.78 -34.02 43.53
N ASP A 25 -12.12 -35.05 42.99
CA ASP A 25 -11.08 -35.84 43.66
C ASP A 25 -9.68 -35.62 43.06
N GLY A 26 -9.50 -34.55 42.28
CA GLY A 26 -8.22 -34.23 41.63
C GLY A 26 -7.81 -35.16 40.48
N LEU A 27 -8.68 -36.09 40.06
CA LEU A 27 -8.44 -37.06 38.99
C LEU A 27 -9.47 -36.95 37.86
N ARG A 28 -9.09 -37.37 36.64
CA ARG A 28 -10.04 -37.53 35.53
C ARG A 28 -11.04 -38.66 35.79
N THR A 29 -12.22 -38.58 35.19
CA THR A 29 -13.28 -39.60 35.31
C THR A 29 -13.01 -40.86 34.48
N ASP A 30 -12.21 -40.75 33.42
CA ASP A 30 -11.80 -41.83 32.54
C ASP A 30 -10.34 -42.25 32.76
N CYS A 31 -10.07 -43.56 32.72
CA CYS A 31 -8.73 -44.10 32.97
C CYS A 31 -7.78 -43.85 31.78
N LYS A 32 -6.47 -43.90 32.05
CA LYS A 32 -5.39 -43.70 31.07
C LYS A 32 -5.57 -44.61 29.85
N ALA A 33 -5.91 -45.88 30.06
CA ALA A 33 -6.16 -46.84 28.97
C ALA A 33 -7.29 -46.39 28.03
N CYS A 34 -8.44 -45.95 28.58
CA CYS A 34 -9.55 -45.43 27.77
C CYS A 34 -9.19 -44.13 27.04
N VAL A 35 -8.34 -43.28 27.65
CA VAL A 35 -7.83 -42.07 26.98
C VAL A 35 -6.90 -42.44 25.82
N GLN A 36 -6.02 -43.43 25.99
CA GLN A 36 -5.12 -43.89 24.94
C GLN A 36 -5.87 -44.57 23.79
N GLU A 37 -6.85 -45.42 24.10
CA GLU A 37 -7.72 -46.05 23.10
C GLU A 37 -8.47 -44.99 22.28
N ARG A 38 -9.00 -43.97 22.96
CA ARG A 38 -9.64 -42.83 22.30
C ARG A 38 -8.67 -42.04 21.42
N LYS A 39 -7.40 -41.90 21.81
CA LYS A 39 -6.37 -41.25 20.99
C LYS A 39 -6.02 -42.08 19.75
N LYS A 40 -5.91 -43.41 19.88
CA LYS A 40 -5.70 -44.34 18.75
C LYS A 40 -6.84 -44.29 17.73
N ARG A 41 -8.10 -44.31 18.20
CA ARG A 41 -9.28 -44.13 17.33
C ARG A 41 -9.38 -42.76 16.66
N MET A 42 -8.69 -41.75 17.20
CA MET A 42 -8.61 -40.40 16.64
C MET A 42 -7.37 -40.19 15.76
N GLU A 43 -6.64 -41.24 15.38
CA GLU A 43 -5.58 -41.10 14.38
C GLU A 43 -6.15 -40.49 13.11
N ILE A 44 -5.70 -39.26 12.83
CA ILE A 44 -6.14 -38.48 11.68
C ILE A 44 -5.56 -39.15 10.44
N VAL A 45 -6.40 -39.89 9.71
CA VAL A 45 -6.04 -40.41 8.39
C VAL A 45 -5.90 -39.20 7.47
N ARG A 46 -4.66 -38.88 7.08
CA ARG A 46 -4.36 -37.80 6.15
C ARG A 46 -4.59 -38.34 4.73
N PRO A 47 -5.54 -37.79 3.97
CA PRO A 47 -5.71 -38.19 2.58
C PRO A 47 -4.49 -37.78 1.73
N PRO A 48 -4.22 -38.47 0.62
CA PRO A 48 -3.22 -38.05 -0.37
C PRO A 48 -3.39 -36.59 -0.79
N THR A 49 -2.29 -35.89 -1.06
CA THR A 49 -2.31 -34.44 -1.33
C THR A 49 -3.05 -34.05 -2.61
N ASP A 50 -3.19 -34.99 -3.54
CA ASP A 50 -3.93 -34.91 -4.80
C ASP A 50 -5.43 -35.21 -4.65
N THR A 51 -5.90 -35.56 -3.46
CA THR A 51 -7.33 -35.81 -3.19
C THR A 51 -8.15 -34.56 -3.53
N ILE A 52 -9.13 -34.70 -4.43
CA ILE A 52 -10.07 -33.63 -4.78
C ILE A 52 -11.26 -33.67 -3.81
N ARG A 53 -11.69 -32.49 -3.35
CA ARG A 53 -12.82 -32.33 -2.44
C ARG A 53 -13.63 -31.09 -2.80
N THR A 54 -14.95 -31.20 -2.68
CA THR A 54 -15.87 -30.07 -2.89
C THR A 54 -15.93 -29.18 -1.65
N CYS A 55 -15.74 -27.88 -1.84
CA CYS A 55 -15.87 -26.89 -0.77
C CYS A 55 -17.34 -26.67 -0.39
N THR A 56 -17.69 -26.84 0.90
CA THR A 56 -19.08 -26.67 1.37
C THR A 56 -19.58 -25.22 1.35
N LYS A 57 -18.73 -24.24 1.02
CA LYS A 57 -19.10 -22.83 0.94
C LYS A 57 -19.23 -22.30 -0.48
N CYS A 58 -18.33 -22.66 -1.39
CA CYS A 58 -18.36 -22.18 -2.78
C CYS A 58 -18.77 -23.25 -3.80
N GLY A 59 -18.93 -24.51 -3.38
CA GLY A 59 -19.32 -25.61 -4.27
C GLY A 59 -18.24 -26.06 -5.26
N GLN A 60 -17.07 -25.43 -5.28
CA GLN A 60 -15.98 -25.78 -6.19
C GLN A 60 -15.22 -27.02 -5.73
N GLU A 61 -14.84 -27.85 -6.69
CA GLU A 61 -13.89 -28.94 -6.53
C GLU A 61 -12.47 -28.38 -6.45
N LYS A 62 -11.75 -28.75 -5.39
CA LYS A 62 -10.40 -28.23 -5.09
C LYS A 62 -9.53 -29.32 -4.50
N LEU A 63 -8.22 -29.20 -4.62
CA LEU A 63 -7.29 -30.12 -3.98
C LEU A 63 -7.36 -30.00 -2.47
N ILE A 64 -7.13 -31.10 -1.74
CA ILE A 64 -7.21 -31.11 -0.27
C ILE A 64 -6.21 -30.16 0.38
N VAL A 65 -5.08 -29.88 -0.28
CA VAL A 65 -4.09 -28.89 0.15
C VAL A 65 -4.64 -27.46 0.19
N GLU A 66 -5.72 -27.19 -0.55
CA GLU A 66 -6.43 -25.91 -0.52
C GLU A 66 -7.40 -25.80 0.67
N PHE A 67 -7.49 -26.82 1.52
CA PHE A 67 -8.31 -26.82 2.72
C PHE A 67 -7.45 -26.63 3.97
N PRO A 68 -7.87 -25.78 4.93
CA PRO A 68 -7.11 -25.59 6.16
C PRO A 68 -7.10 -26.86 7.03
N PHE A 69 -5.92 -27.25 7.51
CA PHE A 69 -5.77 -28.33 8.48
C PHE A 69 -6.56 -28.07 9.77
N SER A 70 -7.12 -29.13 10.34
CA SER A 70 -7.79 -29.12 11.64
C SER A 70 -7.74 -30.49 12.28
N SER A 71 -7.22 -30.54 13.50
CA SER A 71 -7.15 -31.75 14.33
C SER A 71 -8.49 -32.20 14.91
N ILE A 72 -9.58 -31.47 14.63
CA ILE A 72 -10.91 -31.72 15.18
C ILE A 72 -11.77 -32.52 14.18
N HIS A 73 -11.44 -32.46 12.88
CA HIS A 73 -12.18 -33.17 11.84
C HIS A 73 -11.53 -34.52 11.55
N SER A 74 -12.35 -35.53 11.30
CA SER A 74 -11.91 -36.91 11.00
C SER A 74 -10.95 -36.98 9.81
N THR A 75 -11.13 -36.11 8.81
CA THR A 75 -10.25 -36.04 7.64
C THR A 75 -8.97 -35.23 7.87
N GLY A 76 -8.79 -34.61 9.04
CA GLY A 76 -7.68 -33.69 9.30
C GLY A 76 -7.79 -32.32 8.64
N TYR A 77 -8.88 -32.05 7.91
CA TYR A 77 -9.07 -30.81 7.15
C TYR A 77 -10.47 -30.25 7.36
N ARG A 78 -10.59 -28.93 7.33
CA ARG A 78 -11.89 -28.23 7.37
C ARG A 78 -12.71 -28.50 6.12
N PRO A 79 -14.05 -28.37 6.18
CA PRO A 79 -14.93 -28.63 5.03
C PRO A 79 -14.98 -27.49 3.99
N HIS A 80 -14.39 -26.34 4.28
CA HIS A 80 -14.36 -25.18 3.38
C HIS A 80 -12.92 -24.81 3.05
N CYS A 81 -12.70 -24.37 1.81
CA CYS A 81 -11.38 -24.01 1.30
C CYS A 81 -10.78 -22.77 1.98
N LEU A 82 -9.48 -22.59 1.79
CA LEU A 82 -8.69 -21.46 2.33
C LEU A 82 -9.26 -20.11 1.90
N GLU A 83 -9.70 -19.97 0.65
CA GLU A 83 -10.31 -18.75 0.13
C GLU A 83 -11.59 -18.41 0.88
N CYS A 84 -12.50 -19.37 1.03
CA CYS A 84 -13.74 -19.18 1.78
C CYS A 84 -13.49 -18.84 3.26
N LYS A 85 -12.40 -19.35 3.86
CA LYS A 85 -11.95 -18.95 5.20
C LYS A 85 -11.44 -17.50 5.21
N GLN A 86 -10.61 -17.12 4.24
CA GLN A 86 -10.08 -15.76 4.10
C GLN A 86 -11.19 -14.74 3.85
N ASP A 87 -12.18 -15.08 3.02
CA ASP A 87 -13.33 -14.23 2.71
C ASP A 87 -14.24 -14.03 3.92
N ALA A 88 -14.52 -15.09 4.68
CA ALA A 88 -15.22 -14.98 5.94
C ALA A 88 -14.44 -14.08 6.94
N GLY A 89 -13.11 -14.21 6.98
CA GLY A 89 -12.24 -13.35 7.79
C GLY A 89 -12.31 -11.88 7.36
N ARG A 90 -12.26 -11.60 6.05
CA ARG A 90 -12.42 -10.25 5.47
C ARG A 90 -13.78 -9.65 5.82
N LYS A 91 -14.88 -10.40 5.61
CA LYS A 91 -16.25 -9.96 5.94
C LYS A 91 -16.38 -9.64 7.44
N SER A 92 -15.86 -10.51 8.32
CA SER A 92 -15.86 -10.29 9.77
C SER A 92 -15.08 -9.03 10.17
N GLN A 93 -13.91 -8.78 9.57
CA GLN A 93 -13.15 -7.55 9.83
C GLN A 93 -13.89 -6.28 9.37
N ILE A 94 -14.56 -6.31 8.22
CA ILE A 94 -15.35 -5.18 7.72
C ILE A 94 -16.49 -4.88 8.68
N THR A 95 -17.25 -5.91 9.08
CA THR A 95 -18.37 -5.75 10.03
C THR A 95 -17.89 -5.24 11.38
N ARG A 96 -16.81 -5.81 11.92
CA ARG A 96 -16.18 -5.34 13.17
C ARG A 96 -15.71 -3.89 13.06
N ARG A 97 -15.12 -3.49 11.93
CA ARG A 97 -14.70 -2.10 11.69
C ARG A 97 -15.88 -1.14 11.62
N LYS A 98 -16.98 -1.53 10.95
CA LYS A 98 -18.24 -0.76 10.90
C LYS A 98 -18.87 -0.58 12.29
N LEU A 99 -18.80 -1.61 13.14
CA LEU A 99 -19.28 -1.53 14.52
C LEU A 99 -18.41 -0.60 15.36
N LEU A 100 -17.08 -0.74 15.26
CA LEU A 100 -16.13 0.09 16.00
C LEU A 100 -16.15 1.55 15.54
N SER A 101 -16.38 1.85 14.26
CA SER A 101 -16.45 3.22 13.75
C SER A 101 -17.62 4.03 14.29
N LYS A 102 -18.66 3.36 14.82
CA LYS A 102 -19.80 4.01 15.48
C LYS A 102 -19.53 4.36 16.94
N GLN A 103 -18.44 3.86 17.53
CA GLN A 103 -18.11 4.15 18.93
C GLN A 103 -17.55 5.58 19.09
N PRO A 104 -17.97 6.32 20.14
CA PRO A 104 -17.42 7.63 20.45
C PRO A 104 -15.89 7.57 20.61
N GLY A 105 -15.17 8.46 19.92
CA GLY A 105 -13.71 8.57 20.03
C GLY A 105 -12.88 7.54 19.24
N TYR A 106 -13.49 6.57 18.56
CA TYR A 106 -12.77 5.61 17.69
C TYR A 106 -11.96 6.33 16.60
N GLY A 107 -12.57 7.30 15.92
CA GLY A 107 -11.91 8.12 14.91
C GLY A 107 -10.70 8.90 15.44
N ARG A 108 -10.72 9.34 16.71
CA ARG A 108 -9.60 10.08 17.33
C ARG A 108 -8.38 9.17 17.53
N LYS A 109 -8.60 7.93 18.01
CA LYS A 109 -7.54 6.93 18.22
C LYS A 109 -7.00 6.39 16.89
N GLU A 110 -7.85 6.16 15.88
CA GLU A 110 -7.44 5.74 14.53
C GLU A 110 -6.62 6.84 13.84
N ASN A 111 -7.07 8.10 13.91
CA ASN A 111 -6.35 9.25 13.34
C ASN A 111 -4.99 9.49 14.02
N ALA A 112 -4.88 9.32 15.35
CA ALA A 112 -3.60 9.44 16.05
C ALA A 112 -2.60 8.37 15.59
N ARG A 113 -3.04 7.12 15.44
CA ARG A 113 -2.22 6.01 14.91
C ARG A 113 -1.79 6.27 13.46
N LEU A 114 -2.70 6.75 12.62
CA LEU A 114 -2.40 7.12 11.24
C LEU A 114 -1.42 8.29 11.16
N LYS A 115 -1.58 9.34 11.99
CA LYS A 115 -0.63 10.46 12.09
C LYS A 115 0.77 10.00 12.50
N LYS A 116 0.87 9.13 13.52
CA LYS A 116 2.16 8.57 13.97
C LYS A 116 2.84 7.78 12.85
N ARG A 117 2.11 6.90 12.17
CA ARG A 117 2.60 6.12 11.03
C ARG A 117 3.02 7.01 9.86
N PHE A 118 2.22 8.03 9.54
CA PHE A 118 2.52 9.00 8.50
C PHE A 118 3.83 9.74 8.79
N LYS A 119 4.06 10.14 10.05
CA LYS A 119 5.33 10.77 10.48
C LYS A 119 6.52 9.84 10.25
N THR A 120 6.42 8.58 10.66
CA THR A 120 7.49 7.58 10.48
C THR A 120 7.77 7.28 9.00
N VAL A 121 6.74 7.09 8.18
CA VAL A 121 6.93 6.84 6.73
C VAL A 121 7.47 8.09 6.03
N LYS A 122 7.02 9.28 6.43
CA LYS A 122 7.54 10.55 5.90
C LYS A 122 9.04 10.69 6.16
N SER A 123 9.50 10.48 7.41
CA SER A 123 10.92 10.61 7.75
C SER A 123 11.77 9.58 7.02
N MET A 124 11.31 8.33 6.94
CA MET A 124 12.00 7.28 6.18
C MET A 124 12.15 7.66 4.70
N VAL A 125 11.08 8.12 4.05
CA VAL A 125 11.10 8.54 2.65
C VAL A 125 12.02 9.75 2.44
N GLN A 126 12.02 10.69 3.37
CA GLN A 126 12.90 11.86 3.34
C GLN A 126 14.38 11.44 3.38
N HIS A 127 14.78 10.66 4.38
CA HIS A 127 16.17 10.21 4.50
C HIS A 127 16.65 9.44 3.27
N LEU A 128 15.80 8.56 2.71
CA LEU A 128 16.14 7.80 1.50
C LEU A 128 16.33 8.68 0.26
N LYS A 129 15.58 9.79 0.16
CA LYS A 129 15.79 10.76 -0.91
C LYS A 129 17.08 11.55 -0.71
N GLU A 130 17.37 12.00 0.51
CA GLU A 130 18.58 12.79 0.82
C GLU A 130 19.86 11.95 0.63
N SER A 131 19.81 10.66 0.95
CA SER A 131 20.94 9.74 0.79
C SER A 131 21.20 9.32 -0.66
N THR A 132 20.29 9.60 -1.58
CA THR A 132 20.33 9.08 -2.95
C THR A 132 20.39 10.23 -3.96
N PRO A 133 21.50 10.39 -4.70
CA PRO A 133 21.60 11.42 -5.74
C PRO A 133 20.63 11.14 -6.89
N CYS A 134 20.34 12.15 -7.71
CA CYS A 134 19.52 11.99 -8.90
C CYS A 134 20.17 10.97 -9.86
N ARG A 135 19.44 9.92 -10.25
CA ARG A 135 19.95 8.88 -11.16
C ARG A 135 20.34 9.40 -12.54
N MET A 136 19.69 10.47 -13.03
CA MET A 136 19.94 11.00 -14.38
C MET A 136 21.07 12.01 -14.44
N CYS A 137 21.15 12.95 -13.49
CA CYS A 137 22.17 14.01 -13.53
C CYS A 137 23.28 13.87 -12.46
N GLY A 138 23.18 12.89 -11.55
CA GLY A 138 24.14 12.67 -10.46
C GLY A 138 24.11 13.72 -9.34
N GLY A 139 23.39 14.84 -9.53
CA GLY A 139 23.33 15.92 -8.55
C GLY A 139 22.67 15.53 -7.24
N LYS A 140 23.17 16.11 -6.14
CA LYS A 140 22.54 16.04 -4.81
C LYS A 140 21.60 17.21 -4.65
N PHE A 141 20.38 16.94 -4.22
CA PHE A 141 19.34 17.95 -4.03
C PHE A 141 18.62 17.72 -2.70
N PRO A 142 18.00 18.75 -2.11
CA PRO A 142 17.10 18.58 -0.98
C PRO A 142 15.97 17.59 -1.33
N TYR A 143 15.49 16.82 -0.34
CA TYR A 143 14.50 15.76 -0.58
C TYR A 143 13.21 16.23 -1.25
N TYR A 144 12.83 17.49 -1.07
CA TYR A 144 11.62 18.07 -1.66
C TYR A 144 11.79 18.38 -3.15
N CYS A 145 13.03 18.52 -3.65
CA CYS A 145 13.37 18.63 -5.07
C CYS A 145 13.54 17.27 -5.75
N LEU A 146 13.44 16.16 -5.01
CA LEU A 146 13.59 14.80 -5.51
C LEU A 146 12.23 14.11 -5.59
N ASP A 147 11.99 13.40 -6.68
CA ASP A 147 10.79 12.61 -6.94
C ASP A 147 11.16 11.17 -7.27
N TYR A 148 10.26 10.24 -6.95
CA TYR A 148 10.42 8.83 -7.33
C TYR A 148 9.76 8.62 -8.70
N HIS A 149 10.56 8.18 -9.67
CA HIS A 149 10.13 7.84 -11.01
C HIS A 149 9.98 6.33 -11.16
N HIS A 150 8.84 5.88 -11.66
CA HIS A 150 8.62 4.48 -12.02
C HIS A 150 9.25 4.19 -13.39
N LEU A 151 10.15 3.21 -13.48
CA LEU A 151 10.72 2.77 -14.75
C LEU A 151 9.64 2.14 -15.64
N ASP A 152 8.84 1.24 -15.07
CA ASP A 152 7.69 0.61 -15.73
C ASP A 152 6.36 1.06 -15.10
N SER A 153 5.54 1.75 -15.90
CA SER A 153 4.23 2.26 -15.50
C SER A 153 3.16 1.17 -15.31
N LYS A 154 3.36 -0.02 -15.92
CA LYS A 154 2.41 -1.16 -15.83
C LYS A 154 2.50 -1.91 -14.51
N SER A 155 3.62 -1.80 -13.79
CA SER A 155 3.89 -2.53 -12.54
C SER A 155 3.33 -1.85 -11.27
N LYS A 156 2.68 -0.69 -11.42
CA LYS A 156 2.25 0.21 -10.34
C LYS A 156 0.96 -0.26 -9.67
N LYS A 157 0.97 -0.40 -8.35
CA LYS A 157 -0.25 -0.65 -7.56
C LYS A 157 -0.90 0.64 -7.03
N PHE A 158 -0.15 1.74 -6.88
CA PHE A 158 -0.67 3.05 -6.41
C PHE A 158 0.33 4.19 -6.62
N SER A 159 -0.11 5.46 -6.58
CA SER A 159 0.80 6.62 -6.65
C SER A 159 1.60 6.79 -5.36
N LEU A 160 2.85 7.28 -5.47
CA LEU A 160 3.72 7.56 -4.32
C LEU A 160 3.11 8.56 -3.33
N HIS A 161 2.22 9.45 -3.78
CA HIS A 161 1.42 10.28 -2.87
C HIS A 161 0.60 9.44 -1.86
N ARG A 162 0.13 8.26 -2.28
CA ARG A 162 -0.59 7.28 -1.45
C ARG A 162 0.32 6.42 -0.57
N ILE A 163 1.65 6.39 -0.76
CA ILE A 163 2.57 5.62 0.10
C ILE A 163 2.46 6.05 1.56
N ARG A 164 2.25 7.34 1.82
CA ARG A 164 2.27 7.93 3.17
C ARG A 164 1.17 7.40 4.10
N SER A 165 0.11 6.82 3.53
CA SER A 165 -0.97 6.14 4.27
C SER A 165 -0.85 4.61 4.29
N THR A 166 0.21 4.04 3.71
CA THR A 166 0.41 2.58 3.56
C THR A 166 1.36 2.02 4.62
N SER A 167 1.59 0.69 4.64
CA SER A 167 2.48 0.07 5.64
C SER A 167 3.92 0.26 5.22
N LYS A 168 4.84 0.31 6.19
CA LYS A 168 6.29 0.38 5.94
C LYS A 168 6.72 -0.66 4.90
N THR A 169 6.24 -1.90 5.04
CA THR A 169 6.50 -3.01 4.11
C THR A 169 6.02 -2.76 2.69
N ARG A 170 4.83 -2.15 2.51
CA ARG A 170 4.30 -1.83 1.18
C ARG A 170 5.00 -0.63 0.56
N ALA A 171 5.39 0.34 1.38
CA ALA A 171 6.19 1.48 0.94
C ALA A 171 7.52 1.00 0.35
N LEU A 172 8.28 0.16 1.08
CA LEU A 172 9.56 -0.37 0.63
C LEU A 172 9.44 -1.15 -0.70
N LYS A 173 8.47 -2.07 -0.80
CA LYS A 173 8.22 -2.84 -2.03
C LYS A 173 7.88 -1.98 -3.26
N GLU A 174 7.25 -0.83 -3.06
CA GLU A 174 6.94 0.10 -4.16
C GLU A 174 8.18 0.95 -4.50
N MET A 175 8.96 1.33 -3.48
CA MET A 175 10.19 2.10 -3.64
C MET A 175 11.28 1.31 -4.38
N GLU A 176 11.38 -0.01 -4.17
CA GLU A 176 12.28 -0.90 -4.93
C GLU A 176 12.07 -0.85 -6.46
N LYS A 177 10.88 -0.42 -6.90
CA LYS A 177 10.53 -0.30 -8.32
C LYS A 177 10.74 1.11 -8.88
N CYS A 178 11.21 2.03 -8.06
CA CYS A 178 11.35 3.44 -8.41
C CYS A 178 12.82 3.86 -8.41
N VAL A 179 13.16 4.79 -9.29
CA VAL A 179 14.44 5.51 -9.26
C VAL A 179 14.23 6.92 -8.73
N VAL A 180 15.22 7.46 -8.01
CA VAL A 180 15.18 8.84 -7.50
C VAL A 180 15.67 9.79 -8.59
N LEU A 181 14.85 10.74 -8.99
CA LEU A 181 15.18 11.79 -9.97
C LEU A 181 14.92 13.16 -9.36
N CYS A 182 15.73 14.17 -9.69
CA CYS A 182 15.37 15.55 -9.38
C CYS A 182 14.16 15.99 -10.22
N SER A 183 13.43 17.01 -9.77
CA SER A 183 12.20 17.45 -10.42
C SER A 183 12.40 17.90 -11.87
N CYS A 184 13.57 18.43 -12.23
CA CYS A 184 13.93 18.67 -13.64
C CYS A 184 14.01 17.36 -14.44
N CYS A 185 14.87 16.41 -14.01
CA CYS A 185 15.06 15.13 -14.68
C CYS A 185 13.78 14.27 -14.73
N HIS A 186 12.98 14.31 -13.66
CA HIS A 186 11.71 13.61 -13.60
C HIS A 186 10.74 14.07 -14.70
N ARG A 187 10.69 15.37 -14.98
CA ARG A 187 9.84 15.94 -16.03
C ARG A 187 10.34 15.62 -17.44
N LEU A 188 11.65 15.55 -17.64
CA LEU A 188 12.23 15.10 -18.91
C LEU A 188 11.83 13.65 -19.19
N ALA A 189 12.02 12.75 -18.21
CA ALA A 189 11.63 11.35 -18.32
C ALA A 189 10.13 11.17 -18.55
N GLU A 190 9.28 12.02 -17.96
CA GLU A 190 7.84 12.00 -18.25
C GLU A 190 7.50 12.51 -19.65
N ALA A 191 8.21 13.51 -20.16
CA ALA A 191 7.97 14.08 -21.47
C ALA A 191 8.31 13.09 -22.58
N GLU A 192 9.42 12.36 -22.46
CA GLU A 192 9.83 11.29 -23.39
C GLU A 192 8.78 10.18 -23.51
N LYS A 193 8.17 9.78 -22.38
CA LYS A 193 7.14 8.73 -22.36
C LYS A 193 5.82 9.15 -23.00
N ARG A 194 5.51 10.44 -23.05
CA ARG A 194 4.23 10.98 -23.55
C ARG A 194 4.25 11.19 -25.07
N GLY A 195 4.90 10.29 -25.82
CA GLY A 195 5.01 10.34 -27.29
C GLY A 195 3.74 10.86 -27.97
N ASP A 196 3.95 11.81 -28.89
CA ASP A 196 3.00 12.56 -29.71
C ASP A 196 1.72 13.09 -29.02
N PHE A 197 1.77 14.38 -28.72
CA PHE A 197 0.65 15.17 -28.24
C PHE A 197 -0.44 15.21 -29.33
N HIS A 198 -1.67 14.81 -29.02
CA HIS A 198 -2.81 15.09 -29.91
C HIS A 198 -2.87 16.60 -30.21
N ALA A 199 -2.74 16.96 -31.49
CA ALA A 199 -2.82 18.32 -31.94
C ALA A 199 -4.19 18.90 -31.56
N SER A 200 -4.18 19.95 -30.74
CA SER A 200 -5.40 20.66 -30.37
C SER A 200 -5.92 21.42 -31.59
N LYS A 201 -7.16 21.15 -32.02
CA LYS A 201 -7.85 21.94 -33.07
C LYS A 201 -8.13 23.40 -32.67
N ASN A 202 -8.01 23.73 -31.40
CA ASN A 202 -8.23 25.10 -30.90
C ASN A 202 -7.02 26.01 -31.20
N THR A 203 -7.17 26.90 -32.17
CA THR A 203 -6.17 27.88 -32.63
C THR A 203 -5.64 28.77 -31.52
N GLN A 204 -6.51 29.23 -30.61
CA GLN A 204 -6.13 30.08 -29.48
C GLN A 204 -5.19 29.33 -28.52
N LYS A 205 -5.48 28.06 -28.25
CA LYS A 205 -4.66 27.20 -27.39
C LYS A 205 -3.29 26.91 -28.02
N VAL A 206 -3.24 26.67 -29.33
CA VAL A 206 -1.98 26.46 -30.06
C VAL A 206 -1.12 27.70 -30.00
N ARG A 207 -1.69 28.87 -30.34
CA ARG A 207 -1.01 30.17 -30.29
C ARG A 207 -0.47 30.49 -28.90
N ASN A 208 -1.31 30.39 -27.87
CA ASN A 208 -0.91 30.65 -26.49
C ASN A 208 0.17 29.68 -25.99
N ARG A 209 0.11 28.40 -26.42
CA ARG A 209 1.16 27.43 -26.11
C ARG A 209 2.50 27.85 -26.72
N GLN A 210 2.52 28.34 -27.96
CA GLN A 210 3.74 28.81 -28.60
C GLN A 210 4.36 30.02 -27.88
N ILE A 211 3.53 30.98 -27.44
CA ILE A 211 3.97 32.13 -26.63
C ILE A 211 4.63 31.64 -25.33
N ILE A 212 4.00 30.68 -24.65
CA ILE A 212 4.54 30.08 -23.41
C ILE A 212 5.87 29.38 -23.66
N LEU A 213 6.00 28.63 -24.76
CA LEU A 213 7.23 27.91 -25.09
C LEU A 213 8.38 28.88 -25.37
N GLN A 214 8.13 29.96 -26.13
CA GLN A 214 9.11 31.02 -26.40
C GLN A 214 9.51 31.76 -25.13
N ALA A 215 8.55 32.11 -24.27
CA ALA A 215 8.89 32.78 -23.02
C ALA A 215 9.65 31.88 -22.04
N LYS A 216 9.53 30.55 -22.14
CA LYS A 216 10.30 29.59 -21.35
C LYS A 216 11.71 29.33 -21.90
N SER A 217 12.03 29.73 -23.13
CA SER A 217 13.34 29.49 -23.75
C SER A 217 14.37 30.53 -23.30
N VAL A 218 14.50 30.71 -21.99
CA VAL A 218 15.47 31.58 -21.32
C VAL A 218 16.14 30.80 -20.18
N PRO A 219 17.36 31.15 -19.76
CA PRO A 219 17.97 30.50 -18.61
C PRO A 219 17.17 30.71 -17.33
N CYS A 220 17.31 29.79 -16.37
CA CYS A 220 16.71 29.93 -15.05
C CYS A 220 17.21 31.20 -14.35
N VAL A 221 16.31 32.02 -13.81
CA VAL A 221 16.69 33.23 -13.06
C VAL A 221 17.58 32.94 -11.86
N ASP A 222 17.34 31.83 -11.14
CA ASP A 222 18.08 31.52 -9.91
C ASP A 222 19.46 30.89 -10.14
N CYS A 223 19.55 29.93 -11.06
CA CYS A 223 20.78 29.15 -11.26
C CYS A 223 21.50 29.45 -12.58
N GLY A 224 20.98 30.35 -13.41
CA GLY A 224 21.55 30.75 -14.71
C GLY A 224 21.62 29.64 -15.76
N THR A 225 21.29 28.40 -15.41
CA THR A 225 21.41 27.25 -16.30
C THR A 225 20.18 27.16 -17.21
N MET A 226 20.42 26.88 -18.49
CA MET A 226 19.36 26.60 -19.45
C MET A 226 18.98 25.11 -19.38
N PHE A 227 17.68 24.84 -19.24
CA PHE A 227 17.14 23.47 -19.24
C PHE A 227 16.12 23.29 -20.37
N PRO A 228 15.85 22.04 -20.81
CA PRO A 228 14.78 21.80 -21.77
C PRO A 228 13.42 22.25 -21.24
N LEU A 229 12.54 22.73 -22.12
CA LEU A 229 11.26 23.35 -21.80
C LEU A 229 10.36 22.59 -20.81
N PRO A 230 10.30 21.23 -20.80
CA PRO A 230 9.53 20.50 -19.79
C PRO A 230 10.00 20.74 -18.34
N ALA A 231 11.28 21.05 -18.15
CA ALA A 231 11.88 21.30 -16.84
C ALA A 231 11.78 22.77 -16.39
N MET A 232 11.26 23.67 -17.23
CA MET A 232 11.12 25.10 -16.95
C MET A 232 9.70 25.45 -16.48
N ASP A 233 9.57 26.31 -15.48
CA ASP A 233 8.33 26.78 -14.86
C ASP A 233 8.25 28.30 -14.81
N PHE A 234 7.01 28.80 -14.72
CA PHE A 234 6.72 30.16 -14.32
C PHE A 234 6.43 30.17 -12.83
N ASP A 235 7.29 30.85 -12.08
CA ASP A 235 7.11 31.09 -10.65
C ASP A 235 6.51 32.48 -10.42
N HIS A 236 5.38 32.51 -9.73
CA HIS A 236 4.62 33.74 -9.50
C HIS A 236 5.24 34.52 -8.34
N VAL A 237 5.94 35.61 -8.62
CA VAL A 237 6.68 36.38 -7.61
C VAL A 237 6.08 37.74 -7.28
N ARG A 238 5.17 38.26 -8.11
CA ARG A 238 4.61 39.61 -7.97
C ARG A 238 3.14 39.68 -8.36
N GLY A 239 2.41 40.61 -7.76
CA GLY A 239 0.99 40.88 -8.03
C GLY A 239 0.04 39.74 -7.68
N GLU A 240 -1.25 39.95 -7.95
CA GLU A 240 -2.28 38.93 -7.71
C GLU A 240 -2.33 37.92 -8.85
N LYS A 241 -2.31 36.63 -8.48
CA LYS A 241 -2.35 35.49 -9.40
C LYS A 241 -3.77 35.23 -9.87
N LEU A 242 -4.02 35.43 -11.16
CA LEU A 242 -5.30 35.08 -11.79
C LEU A 242 -5.40 33.56 -12.08
N GLY A 243 -4.26 32.88 -12.24
CA GLY A 243 -4.22 31.44 -12.38
C GLY A 243 -2.87 30.90 -12.86
N CYS A 244 -2.74 29.58 -12.97
CA CYS A 244 -1.53 28.97 -13.53
C CYS A 244 -1.47 29.23 -15.05
N VAL A 245 -0.39 29.84 -15.53
CA VAL A 245 -0.17 30.20 -16.95
C VAL A 245 -0.51 29.06 -17.92
N SER A 246 -0.08 27.82 -17.62
CA SER A 246 -0.39 26.64 -18.43
C SER A 246 -1.89 26.32 -18.57
N ARG A 247 -2.70 26.63 -17.55
CA ARG A 247 -4.17 26.41 -17.54
C ARG A 247 -4.94 27.56 -18.19
N LEU A 248 -4.33 28.73 -18.31
CA LEU A 248 -4.95 29.92 -18.90
C LEU A 248 -4.92 29.92 -20.43
N THR A 249 -4.17 28.98 -21.04
CA THR A 249 -4.01 28.86 -22.50
C THR A 249 -5.32 28.78 -23.29
N ALA A 250 -6.37 28.18 -22.73
CA ALA A 250 -7.68 28.08 -23.37
C ALA A 250 -8.66 29.19 -22.96
N ARG A 251 -8.39 29.90 -21.87
CA ARG A 251 -9.33 30.86 -21.26
C ARG A 251 -8.99 32.31 -21.58
N PHE A 252 -7.72 32.65 -21.71
CA PHE A 252 -7.27 34.03 -21.88
C PHE A 252 -6.84 34.34 -23.31
N GLY A 253 -7.14 35.56 -23.76
CA GLY A 253 -6.58 36.16 -24.96
C GLY A 253 -5.08 36.45 -24.82
N LYS A 254 -4.45 36.95 -25.91
CA LYS A 254 -2.99 37.21 -25.93
C LYS A 254 -2.56 38.15 -24.80
N THR A 255 -3.26 39.28 -24.66
CA THR A 255 -2.88 40.38 -23.78
C THR A 255 -2.89 39.96 -22.32
N ARG A 256 -4.02 39.42 -21.83
CA ARG A 256 -4.14 38.91 -20.46
C ARG A 256 -3.15 37.80 -20.13
N LEU A 257 -2.79 36.96 -21.12
CA LEU A 257 -1.77 35.94 -20.92
C LEU A 257 -0.39 36.57 -20.71
N LEU A 258 -0.02 37.57 -21.51
CA LEU A 258 1.24 38.29 -21.38
C LEU A 258 1.32 39.08 -20.07
N GLU A 259 0.23 39.73 -19.66
CA GLU A 259 0.12 40.42 -18.37
C GLU A 259 0.36 39.46 -17.19
N GLU A 260 -0.25 38.27 -17.22
CA GLU A 260 -0.04 37.27 -16.17
C GLU A 260 1.38 36.69 -16.22
N MET A 261 1.95 36.52 -17.41
CA MET A 261 3.34 36.07 -17.57
C MET A 261 4.35 37.11 -17.07
N ALA A 262 4.08 38.40 -17.24
CA ALA A 262 4.94 39.47 -16.74
C ALA A 262 5.08 39.47 -15.20
N LYS A 263 4.10 38.87 -14.50
CA LYS A 263 4.13 38.65 -13.05
C LYS A 263 4.98 37.47 -12.59
N CYS A 264 5.52 36.71 -13.52
CA CYS A 264 6.25 35.49 -13.22
C CYS A 264 7.74 35.62 -13.55
N ASP A 265 8.57 34.91 -12.79
CA ASP A 265 9.94 34.62 -13.17
C ASP A 265 10.03 33.24 -13.82
N VAL A 266 10.95 33.07 -14.78
CA VAL A 266 11.19 31.78 -15.42
C VAL A 266 12.30 31.05 -14.67
N VAL A 267 11.94 29.94 -14.02
CA VAL A 267 12.85 29.17 -13.17
C VAL A 267 12.77 27.68 -13.51
N CYS A 268 13.84 26.93 -13.22
CA CYS A 268 13.80 25.48 -13.37
C CYS A 268 12.95 24.85 -12.26
N ALA A 269 12.44 23.65 -12.50
CA ALA A 269 11.55 22.94 -11.57
C ALA A 269 12.19 22.68 -10.19
N ASN A 270 13.52 22.58 -10.12
CA ASN A 270 14.23 22.43 -8.84
C ASN A 270 14.28 23.75 -8.07
N CYS A 271 14.63 24.87 -8.72
CA CYS A 271 14.69 26.20 -8.10
C CYS A 271 13.30 26.66 -7.67
N HIS A 272 12.27 26.43 -8.48
CA HIS A 272 10.88 26.70 -8.10
C HIS A 272 10.49 25.98 -6.80
N ARG A 273 10.87 24.71 -6.63
CA ARG A 273 10.63 23.93 -5.40
C ARG A 273 11.46 24.35 -4.20
N ILE A 274 12.55 25.08 -4.40
CA ILE A 274 13.32 25.67 -3.30
C ILE A 274 12.60 26.92 -2.79
N ARG A 275 11.91 27.67 -3.68
CA ARG A 275 11.13 28.85 -3.33
C ARG A 275 9.80 28.53 -2.61
N THR A 276 9.12 27.45 -3.00
CA THR A 276 7.78 27.04 -2.48
C THR A 276 7.83 25.94 -1.42
#